data_AF-A0A9D8SBZ4-F1
#
_entry.id   AF-A0A9D8SBZ4-F1
#
_cell.length_a   1.000
_cell.length_b   1.000
_cell.length_c   1.000
_cell.angle_alpha   90.00
_cell.angle_beta   90.00
_cell.angle_gamma   90.00
#
_symmetry.space_group_name_H-M   'P 1'
#
loop_
_entity.id
_entity.type
_entity.pdbx_description
1 polymer ?
#
loop_
_entity_poly.entity_id
_entity_poly.type
_entity_poly.pdbx_seq_one_letter_code
_entity_poly.pdbx_strand_id
1 'polypeptide(L)' 'RAIERGYFLSFGPASFRSPKTVEALQNTPLNHIFAETDDSKEMIENVYQKIALTKGISVDNLQDIIEENYKNIFNI' A
#
# COMPACT_ATOMS: atom_id res chain seq x y z
N ARG A 1 -9.98 -9.79 9.74
CA ARG A 1 -10.83 -8.82 10.50
C ARG A 1 -11.00 -7.44 9.85
N ALA A 2 -9.96 -6.76 9.33
CA ALA A 2 -10.14 -5.46 8.65
C ALA A 2 -10.43 -5.63 7.15
N ILE A 3 -9.55 -6.38 6.46
CA ILE A 3 -9.72 -6.72 5.04
C ILE A 3 -11.04 -7.46 4.77
N GLU A 4 -11.39 -8.44 5.61
CA GLU A 4 -12.68 -9.15 5.55
C GLU A 4 -13.91 -8.23 5.63
N ARG A 5 -13.76 -7.01 6.17
CA ARG A 5 -14.84 -6.02 6.26
C ARG A 5 -14.81 -5.01 5.11
N GLY A 6 -13.96 -5.22 4.12
CA GLY A 6 -13.81 -4.32 2.98
C GLY A 6 -12.91 -3.12 3.21
N TYR A 7 -12.21 -3.04 4.37
CA TYR A 7 -11.31 -1.93 4.61
C TYR A 7 -10.03 -2.05 3.80
N PHE A 8 -9.51 -0.89 3.39
CA PHE A 8 -8.19 -0.74 2.76
C PHE A 8 -7.16 -0.39 3.84
N LEU A 9 -5.91 -0.77 3.60
CA LEU A 9 -4.77 -0.41 4.45
C LEU A 9 -3.79 0.44 3.65
N SER A 10 -3.40 1.57 4.23
CA SER A 10 -2.39 2.45 3.68
C SER A 10 -1.04 2.16 4.33
N PHE A 11 0.02 2.10 3.54
CA PHE A 11 1.37 1.85 4.02
C PHE A 11 2.30 3.00 3.66
N GLY A 12 2.97 3.55 4.66
CA GLY A 12 3.90 4.66 4.50
C GLY A 12 5.23 4.46 5.24
N PRO A 13 6.09 5.49 5.29
CA PRO A 13 7.43 5.42 5.87
C PRO A 13 7.51 4.78 7.26
N ALA A 14 6.54 5.06 8.13
CA ALA A 14 6.46 4.49 9.48
C ALA A 14 6.19 2.97 9.47
N SER A 15 5.43 2.48 8.48
CA SER A 15 5.08 1.05 8.35
C SER A 15 6.29 0.16 8.07
N PHE A 16 7.38 0.70 7.51
CA PHE A 16 8.58 -0.10 7.26
C PHE A 16 9.52 -0.21 8.46
N ARG A 17 9.20 0.47 9.58
CA ARG A 17 10.05 0.48 10.79
C ARG A 17 9.78 -0.70 11.74
N SER A 18 8.73 -1.49 11.50
CA SER A 18 8.37 -2.63 12.34
C SER A 18 8.20 -3.90 11.50
N PRO A 19 8.78 -5.04 11.92
CA PRO A 19 8.58 -6.32 11.25
C PRO A 19 7.10 -6.71 11.14
N LYS A 20 6.29 -6.37 12.15
CA LYS A 20 4.86 -6.70 12.18
C LYS A 20 4.06 -5.97 11.10
N THR A 21 4.39 -4.70 10.83
CA THR A 21 3.70 -3.92 9.79
C THR A 21 4.19 -4.29 8.40
N VAL A 22 5.45 -4.72 8.25
CA VAL A 22 5.95 -5.34 7.01
C VAL A 22 5.26 -6.68 6.74
N GLU A 23 5.08 -7.53 7.75
CA GLU A 23 4.32 -8.77 7.64
C GLU A 23 2.84 -8.49 7.28
N ALA A 24 2.23 -7.47 7.88
CA ALA A 24 0.89 -7.04 7.53
C ALA A 24 0.82 -6.61 6.05
N LEU A 25 1.81 -5.85 5.58
CA LEU A 25 1.94 -5.49 4.17
C LEU A 25 2.02 -6.74 3.30
N GLN A 26 2.91 -7.70 3.60
CA GLN A 26 3.04 -8.95 2.84
C GLN A 26 1.71 -9.70 2.69
N ASN A 27 0.93 -9.78 3.77
CA ASN A 27 -0.33 -10.52 3.80
C ASN A 27 -1.57 -9.76 3.29
N THR A 28 -1.48 -8.43 3.11
CA THR A 28 -2.63 -7.63 2.64
C THR A 28 -2.89 -7.86 1.14
N PRO A 29 -4.09 -8.21 0.68
CA PRO A 29 -4.37 -8.34 -0.75
C PRO A 29 -4.08 -7.04 -1.51
N LEU A 30 -3.55 -7.14 -2.74
CA LEU A 30 -3.18 -5.98 -3.57
C LEU A 30 -4.36 -5.02 -3.78
N ASN A 31 -5.55 -5.56 -3.97
CA ASN A 31 -6.80 -4.80 -4.14
C ASN A 31 -7.33 -4.16 -2.84
N HIS A 32 -6.53 -4.13 -1.78
CA HIS A 32 -6.83 -3.48 -0.49
C HIS A 32 -5.66 -2.60 0.01
N ILE A 33 -4.74 -2.22 -0.89
CA ILE A 33 -3.53 -1.45 -0.53
C ILE A 33 -3.61 -0.02 -1.07
N PHE A 34 -3.17 0.91 -0.24
CA PHE A 34 -2.78 2.26 -0.61
C PHE A 34 -1.36 2.59 -0.13
N ALA A 35 -0.79 3.67 -0.66
CA ALA A 35 0.50 4.22 -0.26
C ALA A 35 0.32 5.64 0.29
N GLU A 36 1.07 5.99 1.34
CA GLU A 36 1.02 7.32 1.94
C GLU A 36 2.40 7.81 2.39
N THR A 37 2.53 9.13 2.52
CA THR A 37 3.67 9.77 3.19
C THR A 37 3.34 10.30 4.58
N ASP A 38 2.05 10.48 4.88
CA ASP A 38 1.57 11.26 6.03
C ASP A 38 2.31 12.62 6.12
N ASP A 39 2.96 12.93 7.24
CA ASP A 39 3.79 14.13 7.44
C ASP A 39 5.28 13.94 7.12
N SER A 40 5.67 12.77 6.61
CA SER A 40 7.06 12.46 6.25
C SER A 40 7.56 13.30 5.09
N LYS A 41 8.85 13.64 5.11
CA LYS A 41 9.57 14.26 3.98
C LYS A 41 10.01 13.26 2.91
N GLU A 42 9.76 11.98 3.12
CA GLU A 42 10.10 10.94 2.14
C GLU A 42 9.23 11.09 0.89
N MET A 43 9.85 11.00 -0.29
CA MET A 43 9.13 11.05 -1.56
C MET A 43 8.23 9.82 -1.71
N ILE A 44 7.01 10.00 -2.24
CA ILE A 44 6.03 8.93 -2.36
C ILE A 44 6.54 7.76 -3.23
N GLU A 45 7.38 8.06 -4.22
CA GLU A 45 8.02 7.09 -5.12
C GLU A 45 8.83 6.05 -4.34
N ASN A 46 9.49 6.45 -3.24
CA ASN A 46 10.24 5.52 -2.40
C ASN A 46 9.30 4.60 -1.61
N VAL A 47 8.12 5.08 -1.24
CA VAL A 47 7.07 4.27 -0.60
C VAL A 47 6.55 3.23 -1.60
N TYR A 48 6.22 3.64 -2.83
CA TYR A 48 5.84 2.72 -3.90
C TYR A 48 6.90 1.65 -4.15
N GLN A 49 8.18 2.02 -4.24
CA GLN A 49 9.28 1.07 -4.42
C GLN A 49 9.33 0.02 -3.30
N LYS A 50 9.20 0.43 -2.03
CA LYS A 50 9.21 -0.50 -0.89
C LYS A 50 8.00 -1.42 -0.87
N ILE A 51 6.82 -0.92 -1.22
CA ILE A 51 5.60 -1.74 -1.32
C ILE A 51 5.76 -2.77 -2.45
N ALA A 52 6.16 -2.32 -3.64
CA ALA A 52 6.35 -3.17 -4.82
C ALA A 52 7.37 -4.27 -4.55
N LEU A 53 8.51 -3.93 -3.93
CA LEU A 53 9.53 -4.89 -3.49
C LEU A 53 8.97 -5.91 -2.50
N THR A 54 8.22 -5.45 -1.49
CA THR A 54 7.61 -6.35 -0.48
C THR A 54 6.58 -7.29 -1.11
N LYS A 55 5.92 -6.85 -2.18
CA LYS A 55 4.90 -7.61 -2.91
C LYS A 55 5.44 -8.47 -4.06
N GLY A 56 6.70 -8.27 -4.45
CA GLY A 56 7.28 -8.96 -5.59
C GLY A 56 6.64 -8.58 -6.93
N ILE A 57 6.16 -7.33 -7.07
CA ILE A 57 5.58 -6.78 -8.30
C ILE A 57 6.37 -5.57 -8.79
N SER A 58 6.15 -5.13 -10.03
CA SER A 58 6.72 -3.88 -10.53
C SER A 58 6.04 -2.66 -9.89
N VAL A 59 6.74 -1.52 -9.89
CA VAL A 59 6.18 -0.24 -9.43
C VAL A 59 5.01 0.18 -10.32
N ASP A 60 5.12 0.03 -11.64
CA ASP A 60 4.05 0.39 -12.58
C ASP A 60 2.77 -0.41 -12.30
N ASN A 61 2.89 -1.73 -12.08
CA ASN A 61 1.74 -2.57 -11.72
C ASN A 61 1.12 -2.14 -10.38
N LEU A 62 1.96 -1.79 -9.39
CA LEU A 62 1.47 -1.26 -8.13
C LEU A 62 0.72 0.07 -8.29
N GLN A 63 1.17 0.95 -9.19
CA GLN A 63 0.48 2.21 -9.48
C GLN A 63 -0.89 1.96 -10.10
N ASP A 64 -0.99 1.05 -11.08
CA ASP A 64 -2.26 0.66 -11.70
C ASP A 64 -3.23 0.10 -10.65
N ILE A 65 -2.75 -0.78 -9.76
CA ILE A 65 -3.54 -1.36 -8.67
C ILE A 65 -4.03 -0.27 -7.70
N ILE A 66 -3.16 0.67 -7.31
CA ILE A 66 -3.53 1.75 -6.40
C ILE A 66 -4.54 2.68 -7.05
N GLU A 67 -4.41 2.96 -8.34
CA GLU A 67 -5.39 3.74 -9.11
C GLU A 67 -6.74 3.02 -9.19
N GLU A 68 -6.74 1.71 -9.45
CA GLU A 68 -7.95 0.89 -9.47
C GLU A 68 -8.63 0.87 -8.09
N ASN A 69 -7.86 0.68 -7.01
CA ASN A 69 -8.36 0.73 -5.63
C ASN A 69 -8.99 2.09 -5.32
N TYR A 70 -8.37 3.18 -5.77
CA TYR A 70 -8.88 4.54 -5.61
C TYR A 70 -10.21 4.74 -6.35
N LYS A 71 -10.29 4.31 -7.62
CA LYS A 71 -11.55 4.35 -8.40
C LYS A 71 -12.65 3.55 -7.72
N ASN A 72 -12.33 2.35 -7.24
CA ASN A 72 -13.27 1.47 -6.56
C ASN A 72 -13.80 2.05 -5.23
N ILE A 73 -12.96 2.68 -4.42
CA ILE A 73 -13.40 3.19 -3.11
C ILE A 73 -14.21 4.50 -3.24
N PHE A 74 -13.94 5.30 -4.28
CA PHE A 74 -14.63 6.57 -4.53
C PHE A 74 -15.74 6.49 -5.58
N ASN A 75 -15.95 5.31 -6.20
CA ASN A 75 -16.94 5.06 -7.26
C ASN A 75 -16.82 6.06 -8.44
N ILE A 76 -15.61 6.21 -8.98
CA ILE A 76 -15.30 7.12 -10.09
C ILE A 76 -14.63 6.41 -11.27
#